data_AF-A0A938AWV2-F1
#
_entry.id   AF-A0A938AWV2-F1
#
_cell.length_a   1.000
_cell.length_b   1.000
_cell.length_c   1.000
_cell.angle_alpha   90.00
_cell.angle_beta   90.00
_cell.angle_gamma   90.00
#
_symmetry.space_group_name_H-M   'P 1'
#
loop_
_entity.id
_entity.type
_entity.pdbx_description
1 polymer ?
#
loop_
_entity_poly.entity_id
_entity_poly.type
_entity_poly.pdbx_seq_one_letter_code
_entity_poly.pdbx_strand_id
1 'polypeptide(L)'
;MNADAFLHHLMSSPDYENQIVHVQHIPACEARFGELDKPLPPALQSRLESLGITSLYSHQAMAINFARQGKNVMVATPSASGKTMC
;
A
#
# COMPACT_ATOMS: atom_id res chain seq x y z
N MET A 1 -24.15 -9.06 4.16
CA MET A 1 -23.70 -8.20 5.26
C MET A 1 -22.34 -7.64 4.86
N ASN A 2 -22.14 -6.33 4.88
CA ASN A 2 -20.81 -5.74 4.65
C ASN A 2 -19.97 -5.81 5.94
N ALA A 3 -18.67 -5.50 5.85
CA ALA A 3 -17.76 -5.59 6.99
C ALA A 3 -18.24 -4.74 8.18
N ASP A 4 -18.70 -3.51 7.93
CA ASP A 4 -19.18 -2.60 8.97
C ASP A 4 -20.40 -3.15 9.71
N ALA A 5 -21.41 -3.67 8.98
CA ALA A 5 -22.58 -4.26 9.59
C ALA A 5 -22.25 -5.52 10.41
N PHE A 6 -21.25 -6.30 9.98
CA PHE A 6 -20.77 -7.45 10.74
C PHE A 6 -20.08 -7.05 12.04
N LEU A 7 -19.21 -6.03 12.00
CA LEU A 7 -18.55 -5.51 13.19
C LEU A 7 -19.57 -4.96 14.19
N HIS A 8 -20.55 -4.19 13.71
CA HIS A 8 -21.64 -3.69 14.56
C HIS A 8 -22.45 -4.83 15.20
N HIS A 9 -22.81 -5.85 14.42
CA HIS A 9 -23.50 -7.02 14.94
C HIS A 9 -22.70 -7.71 16.06
N LEU A 10 -21.41 -7.98 15.81
CA LEU A 10 -20.53 -8.63 16.77
C LEU A 10 -20.39 -7.83 18.08
N MET A 11 -20.21 -6.51 17.97
CA MET A 11 -20.08 -5.62 19.14
C MET A 11 -21.37 -5.47 19.94
N SER A 12 -22.53 -5.71 19.32
CA SER A 12 -23.85 -5.62 19.97
C SER A 12 -24.43 -6.96 20.42
N SER A 13 -23.75 -8.08 20.11
CA SER A 13 -24.27 -9.41 20.38
C SER A 13 -24.14 -9.78 21.87
N PRO A 14 -25.23 -10.22 22.53
CA PRO A 14 -25.19 -10.69 23.91
C PRO A 14 -24.20 -11.85 24.13
N ASP A 15 -24.09 -12.75 23.15
CA ASP A 15 -23.17 -13.89 23.21
C ASP A 15 -21.69 -13.46 23.18
N TYR A 16 -21.42 -12.22 22.79
CA TYR A 16 -20.08 -11.66 22.66
C TYR A 16 -19.80 -10.55 23.70
N GLU A 17 -20.70 -10.39 24.67
CA GLU A 17 -20.61 -9.38 25.72
C GLU A 17 -19.32 -9.56 26.54
N ASN A 18 -18.63 -8.45 26.82
CA ASN A 18 -17.37 -8.40 27.58
C ASN A 18 -16.19 -9.21 27.00
N GLN A 19 -16.26 -9.70 25.76
CA GLN A 19 -15.14 -10.41 25.12
C GLN A 19 -14.19 -9.49 24.34
N ILE A 20 -14.67 -8.32 23.89
CA ILE A 20 -13.85 -7.33 23.18
C ILE A 20 -13.22 -6.38 24.20
N VAL A 21 -11.95 -6.60 24.50
CA VAL A 21 -11.21 -5.77 25.48
C VAL A 21 -10.63 -4.49 24.90
N HIS A 22 -10.48 -4.42 23.57
CA HIS A 22 -9.89 -3.28 22.88
C HIS A 22 -10.41 -3.15 21.45
N VAL A 23 -10.69 -1.92 21.03
CA VAL A 23 -11.02 -1.57 19.64
C VAL A 23 -10.12 -0.42 19.24
N GLN A 24 -9.40 -0.60 18.12
CA GLN A 24 -8.58 0.44 17.52
C GLN A 24 -9.08 0.72 16.10
N HIS A 25 -9.44 1.96 15.83
CA HIS A 25 -9.66 2.43 14.46
C HIS A 25 -8.36 2.97 13.88
N ILE A 26 -7.95 2.37 12.76
CA ILE A 26 -6.83 2.84 11.95
C ILE A 26 -7.42 3.65 10.80
N PRO A 27 -7.12 4.97 10.70
CA PRO A 27 -7.71 5.80 9.65
C PRO A 27 -7.20 5.38 8.27
N ALA A 28 -8.03 5.60 7.25
CA ALA A 28 -7.62 5.46 5.86
C ALA A 28 -6.47 6.44 5.55
N CYS A 29 -5.56 6.01 4.69
CA CYS A 29 -4.41 6.80 4.27
C CYS A 29 -4.46 6.97 2.76
N GLU A 30 -4.42 8.22 2.31
CA GLU A 30 -4.37 8.54 0.89
C GLU A 30 -3.07 8.08 0.24
N ALA A 31 -3.17 7.66 -1.01
CA ALA A 31 -2.03 7.28 -1.82
C ALA A 31 -1.07 8.46 -2.00
N ARG A 32 0.23 8.21 -1.80
CA ARG A 32 1.30 9.16 -2.15
C ARG A 32 2.09 8.61 -3.31
N PHE A 33 2.15 9.37 -4.39
CA PHE A 33 2.90 9.03 -5.60
C PHE A 33 4.25 9.75 -5.61
N GLY A 34 5.18 9.26 -6.44
CA GLY A 34 6.49 9.88 -6.64
C GLY A 34 6.96 9.73 -8.07
N GLU A 35 7.98 10.51 -8.42
CA GLU A 35 8.54 10.56 -9.77
C GLU A 35 9.95 9.96 -9.81
N LEU A 36 10.31 9.42 -10.97
CA LEU A 36 11.66 8.92 -11.21
C LEU A 36 12.56 10.04 -11.70
N ASP A 37 13.80 10.08 -11.19
CA ASP A 37 14.82 11.04 -11.64
C ASP A 37 15.15 10.86 -13.14
N LYS A 38 14.91 9.66 -13.67
CA LYS A 38 15.07 9.28 -15.07
C LYS A 38 13.89 8.39 -15.48
N PRO A 39 13.38 8.50 -16.71
CA PRO A 39 12.27 7.66 -17.16
C PRO A 39 12.61 6.17 -17.08
N LEU A 40 11.59 5.32 -17.01
CA LEU A 40 11.77 3.89 -17.22
C LEU A 40 12.17 3.63 -18.68
N PRO A 41 12.91 2.54 -18.95
CA PRO A 41 13.03 2.02 -20.30
C PRO A 41 11.64 1.87 -20.95
N PRO A 42 11.47 2.25 -22.24
CA PRO A 42 10.15 2.28 -22.88
C PRO A 42 9.35 0.99 -22.76
N ALA A 43 10.01 -0.17 -22.87
CA ALA A 43 9.35 -1.47 -22.73
C ALA A 43 8.74 -1.70 -21.33
N LEU A 44 9.40 -1.22 -20.27
CA LEU A 44 8.88 -1.31 -18.90
C LEU A 44 7.73 -0.33 -18.69
N GLN A 45 7.87 0.90 -19.21
CA GLN A 45 6.81 1.90 -19.15
C GLN A 45 5.52 1.39 -19.81
N SER A 46 5.60 0.90 -21.05
CA SER A 46 4.44 0.35 -21.77
C SER A 46 3.85 -0.88 -21.06
N ARG A 47 4.69 -1.70 -20.41
CA ARG A 47 4.18 -2.84 -19.63
C ARG A 47 3.39 -2.38 -18.42
N LEU A 48 3.87 -1.40 -17.67
CA LEU A 48 3.14 -0.86 -16.51
C LEU A 48 1.81 -0.24 -16.94
N GLU A 49 1.81 0.54 -18.02
CA GLU A 49 0.58 1.11 -18.59
C GLU A 49 -0.43 0.03 -18.99
N SER A 50 0.03 -1.08 -19.60
CA SER A 50 -0.84 -2.20 -19.95
C SER A 50 -1.46 -2.92 -18.74
N LEU A 51 -0.85 -2.77 -17.56
CA LEU A 51 -1.36 -3.28 -16.28
C LEU A 51 -2.22 -2.25 -15.55
N GLY A 52 -2.48 -1.08 -16.15
CA GLY A 52 -3.22 0.01 -15.52
C GLY A 52 -2.41 0.80 -14.49
N ILE A 53 -1.08 0.62 -14.44
CA ILE A 53 -0.19 1.30 -13.51
C ILE A 53 0.37 2.55 -14.22
N THR A 54 -0.24 3.70 -13.94
CA THR A 54 0.13 5.00 -14.55
C THR A 54 1.02 5.86 -13.66
N SER A 55 1.19 5.49 -12.40
CA SER A 55 2.00 6.25 -11.43
C SER A 55 2.61 5.30 -10.40
N LEU A 56 3.83 5.60 -9.96
CA LEU A 56 4.53 4.86 -8.91
C LEU A 56 4.21 5.45 -7.55
N TYR A 57 4.02 4.60 -6.55
CA TYR A 57 3.98 5.07 -5.17
C TYR A 57 5.32 5.71 -4.80
N SER A 58 5.29 6.67 -3.88
CA SER A 58 6.48 7.42 -3.47
C SER A 58 7.64 6.52 -3.04
N HIS A 59 7.34 5.45 -2.29
CA HIS A 59 8.35 4.49 -1.84
C HIS A 59 8.98 3.68 -3.00
N GLN A 60 8.22 3.39 -4.06
CA GLN A 60 8.73 2.72 -5.27
C GLN A 60 9.65 3.65 -6.05
N ALA A 61 9.21 4.89 -6.30
CA ALA A 61 10.02 5.88 -7.00
C ALA A 61 11.33 6.18 -6.26
N MET A 62 11.28 6.38 -4.94
CA MET A 62 12.48 6.58 -4.11
C MET A 62 13.44 5.39 -4.15
N ALA A 63 12.92 4.16 -4.05
CA ALA A 63 13.75 2.95 -4.11
C ALA A 63 14.50 2.84 -5.43
N ILE A 64 13.79 3.02 -6.56
CA ILE A 64 14.37 2.97 -7.91
C ILE A 64 15.42 4.06 -8.09
N ASN A 65 15.14 5.30 -7.65
CA ASN A 65 16.08 6.42 -7.77
C ASN A 65 17.36 6.17 -6.97
N PHE A 66 17.26 5.71 -5.72
CA PHE A 66 18.44 5.38 -4.92
C PHE A 66 19.23 4.18 -5.45
N ALA A 67 18.55 3.13 -5.90
CA ALA A 67 19.20 1.98 -6.51
C ALA A 67 20.00 2.39 -7.77
N ARG A 68 19.44 3.26 -8.61
CA ARG A 68 20.12 3.82 -9.80
C ARG A 68 21.32 4.70 -9.46
N GLN A 69 21.36 5.27 -8.25
CA GLN A 69 22.51 6.00 -7.72
C GLN A 69 23.59 5.06 -7.14
N GLY A 70 23.40 3.73 -7.23
CA GLY A 70 24.34 2.75 -6.69
C GLY A 70 24.24 2.56 -5.17
N LYS A 71 23.14 2.98 -4.54
CA LYS A 71 22.94 2.85 -3.10
C LYS A 71 22.25 1.54 -2.76
N ASN A 72 22.55 1.00 -1.58
CA ASN A 72 21.78 -0.08 -0.98
C ASN A 72 20.47 0.49 -0.40
N VAL A 73 19.35 -0.17 -0.67
CA VAL A 73 18.01 0.30 -0.27
C VAL A 73 17.33 -0.75 0.60
N MET A 74 16.80 -0.33 1.74
CA MET A 74 15.89 -1.12 2.56
C MET A 74 14.49 -0.49 2.47
N VAL A 75 13.48 -1.28 2.10
CA VAL A 75 12.10 -0.82 1.99
C VAL A 75 11.26 -1.48 3.09
N ALA A 76 10.75 -0.67 4.01
CA ALA A 76 9.88 -1.11 5.10
C ALA A 76 8.47 -0.54 4.91
N THR A 77 7.61 -1.30 4.20
CA THR A 77 6.21 -0.94 3.98
C THR A 77 5.29 -2.12 4.34
N PRO A 78 4.00 -1.87 4.64
CA PRO A 78 3.03 -2.93 4.94
C PRO A 78 2.89 -3.96 3.81
N SER A 79 2.21 -5.08 4.11
CA SER A 79 1.78 -6.04 3.08
C SER A 79 0.88 -5.37 2.04
N ALA A 80 0.84 -5.95 0.84
CA ALA A 80 0.07 -5.44 -0.31
C ALA A 80 0.36 -3.98 -0.75
N SER A 81 1.42 -3.34 -0.23
CA SER A 81 1.82 -1.97 -0.60
C SER A 81 2.48 -1.85 -1.98
N GLY A 82 2.77 -2.97 -2.66
CA GLY A 82 3.50 -2.97 -3.93
C GLY A 82 5.02 -2.97 -3.82
N LYS A 83 5.59 -3.28 -2.65
CA LYS A 83 7.05 -3.32 -2.42
C LYS A 83 7.84 -4.32 -3.28
N THR A 84 7.18 -5.30 -3.92
CA THR A 84 7.83 -6.21 -4.89
C THR A 84 8.26 -5.48 -6.17
N MET A 85 7.67 -4.30 -6.43
CA MET A 85 8.04 -3.45 -7.57
C MET A 85 9.18 -2.47 -7.25
N CYS A 86 9.57 -2.34 -5.97
CA CYS A 86 10.74 -1.57 -5.55
C CYS A 86 12.03 -2.28 -5.97
#